data_AF-A0A543JLA1-F1
#
_entry.id   AF-A0A543JLA1-F1
#
_cell.length_a   1.000
_cell.length_b   1.000
_cell.length_c   1.000
_cell.angle_alpha   90.00
_cell.angle_beta   90.00
_cell.angle_gamma   90.00
#
_symmetry.space_group_name_H-M   'P 1'
#
loop_
_entity.id
_entity.type
_entity.pdbx_description
1 polymer ?
#
loop_
_entity_poly.entity_id
_entity_poly.type
_entity_poly.pdbx_seq_one_letter_code
_entity_poly.pdbx_strand_id
1 'polypeptide(L)'
;MGKNGRRKRRQQGSQRARDTASVRTATRPADKPKNWFQRQRGGVRTLIILGVTASVVVGHFVLWGSIFPALGAAVGRVPVVSTVTGWLFGGGAFVAWGVVAINHDTAEPEAVTRLRTVAWVWSAVAVGLFPTGYANGISLPVDFWAGVYAGAYGVILSPVALAVVALGWWLLVNKLAGHKKEPTNQAVGWICVGYAALLLVWGSTLLRM
;
A
#
# COMPACT_ATOMS: atom_id res chain seq x y z
N MET A 1 61.65 -42.25 -9.89
CA MET A 1 60.73 -41.11 -9.64
C MET A 1 60.80 -40.16 -10.83
N GLY A 2 59.93 -40.12 -11.84
CA GLY A 2 58.48 -40.28 -11.91
C GLY A 2 57.94 -39.18 -12.82
N LYS A 3 58.42 -39.09 -14.09
CA LYS A 3 58.02 -38.06 -15.09
C LYS A 3 56.50 -37.97 -15.29
N ASN A 4 55.76 -39.03 -14.95
CA ASN A 4 54.30 -39.11 -14.99
C ASN A 4 53.59 -38.23 -13.94
N GLY A 5 54.24 -37.89 -12.82
CA GLY A 5 53.63 -37.04 -11.78
C GLY A 5 53.47 -35.57 -12.19
N ARG A 6 54.39 -35.04 -13.00
CA ARG A 6 54.31 -33.65 -13.50
C ARG A 6 53.18 -33.46 -14.52
N ARG A 7 52.87 -34.49 -15.31
CA ARG A 7 51.81 -34.43 -16.34
C ARG A 7 50.41 -34.40 -15.71
N LYS A 8 50.19 -35.20 -14.66
CA LYS A 8 48.93 -35.25 -13.89
C LYS A 8 48.61 -33.93 -13.17
N ARG A 9 49.62 -33.26 -12.60
CA ARG A 9 49.45 -31.94 -11.94
C ARG A 9 49.07 -30.82 -12.93
N ARG A 10 49.65 -30.82 -14.13
CA ARG A 10 49.29 -29.83 -15.18
C ARG A 10 47.85 -30.01 -15.67
N GLN A 11 47.39 -31.25 -15.83
CA GLN A 11 46.01 -31.53 -16.21
C GLN A 11 45.00 -31.08 -15.14
N GLN A 12 45.26 -31.37 -13.87
CA GLN A 12 44.40 -30.89 -12.76
C GLN A 12 44.36 -29.36 -12.63
N GLY A 13 45.47 -28.67 -12.87
CA GLY A 13 45.50 -27.20 -12.92
C GLY A 13 44.66 -26.63 -14.07
N SER A 14 44.71 -27.26 -15.24
CA SER A 14 43.91 -26.83 -16.40
C SER A 14 42.40 -27.12 -16.24
N GLN A 15 42.03 -28.20 -15.55
CA GLN A 15 40.64 -28.50 -15.20
C GLN A 15 40.10 -27.52 -14.16
N ARG A 16 40.85 -27.25 -13.09
CA ARG A 16 40.45 -26.24 -12.10
C ARG A 16 40.28 -24.85 -12.72
N ALA A 17 41.17 -24.45 -13.64
CA ALA A 17 41.05 -23.18 -14.36
C ALA A 17 39.80 -23.13 -15.26
N ARG A 18 39.41 -24.24 -15.90
CA ARG A 18 38.14 -24.34 -16.64
C ARG A 18 36.93 -24.30 -15.72
N ASP A 19 36.98 -24.95 -14.57
CA ASP A 19 35.89 -24.95 -13.59
C ASP A 19 35.75 -23.57 -12.91
N THR A 20 36.85 -22.85 -12.69
CA THR A 20 36.76 -21.45 -12.22
C THR A 20 36.27 -20.52 -13.31
N ALA A 21 36.61 -20.77 -14.58
CA ALA A 21 36.12 -19.97 -15.70
C ALA A 21 34.62 -20.22 -15.98
N SER A 22 34.13 -21.45 -15.83
CA SER A 22 32.70 -21.78 -16.01
C SER A 22 31.83 -21.23 -14.88
N VAL A 23 32.34 -21.22 -13.63
CA VAL A 23 31.66 -20.61 -12.47
C VAL A 23 31.68 -19.07 -12.53
N ARG A 24 32.64 -18.46 -13.24
CA ARG A 24 32.71 -17.00 -13.42
C ARG A 24 31.86 -16.46 -14.56
N THR A 25 31.12 -17.31 -15.26
CA THR A 25 29.91 -16.92 -16.00
C THR A 25 28.79 -16.70 -15.00
N ALA A 26 29.01 -15.79 -14.05
CA ALA A 26 27.94 -15.19 -13.29
C ALA A 26 27.00 -14.60 -14.33
N THR A 27 25.83 -15.22 -14.47
CA THR A 27 24.62 -14.65 -15.07
C THR A 27 24.53 -13.21 -14.59
N ARG A 28 25.01 -12.29 -15.43
CA ARG A 28 24.81 -10.86 -15.23
C ARG A 28 23.29 -10.73 -15.09
N PRO A 29 22.77 -10.26 -13.94
CA PRO A 29 21.33 -10.15 -13.78
C PRO A 29 20.82 -9.38 -14.98
N ALA A 30 19.91 -9.99 -15.75
CA ALA A 30 19.35 -9.36 -16.93
C ALA A 30 18.83 -7.99 -16.48
N ASP A 31 19.33 -6.91 -17.11
CA ASP A 31 18.92 -5.55 -16.77
C ASP A 31 17.40 -5.51 -16.81
N LYS A 32 16.77 -5.32 -15.63
CA LYS A 32 15.32 -5.28 -15.54
C LYS A 32 14.83 -4.22 -16.54
N PRO A 33 13.85 -4.54 -17.40
CA PRO A 33 13.38 -3.59 -18.39
C PRO A 33 12.93 -2.31 -17.67
N LYS A 34 13.56 -1.18 -18.01
CA LYS A 34 13.22 0.13 -17.43
C LYS A 34 11.73 0.37 -17.58
N ASN A 35 11.05 0.76 -16.51
CA ASN A 35 9.62 1.09 -16.59
C ASN A 35 9.41 2.33 -17.48
N TRP A 36 8.19 2.57 -17.96
CA TRP A 36 7.90 3.67 -18.90
C TRP A 36 8.41 5.04 -18.37
N PHE A 37 8.23 5.30 -17.07
CA PHE A 37 8.71 6.52 -16.43
C PHE A 37 10.24 6.63 -16.46
N GLN A 38 10.94 5.52 -16.21
CA GLN A 38 12.40 5.37 -16.29
C GLN A 38 12.94 5.39 -17.73
N ARG A 39 12.09 5.46 -18.76
CA ARG A 39 12.50 5.72 -20.15
C ARG A 39 12.41 7.19 -20.54
N GLN A 40 11.69 8.00 -19.78
CA GLN A 40 11.53 9.43 -20.06
C GLN A 40 12.84 10.20 -19.84
N ARG A 41 13.03 11.31 -20.56
CA ARG A 41 14.17 12.23 -20.33
C ARG A 41 14.09 12.81 -18.90
N GLY A 42 15.24 13.14 -18.31
CA GLY A 42 15.32 13.63 -16.93
C GLY A 42 14.37 14.80 -16.65
N GLY A 43 14.34 15.81 -17.52
CA GLY A 43 13.43 16.95 -17.38
C GLY A 43 11.94 16.59 -17.46
N VAL A 44 11.55 15.62 -18.30
CA VAL A 44 10.16 15.15 -18.41
C VAL A 44 9.73 14.44 -17.12
N ARG A 45 10.62 13.64 -16.51
CA ARG A 45 10.34 13.02 -15.21
C ARG A 45 10.13 14.05 -14.12
N THR A 46 10.99 15.06 -14.07
CA THR A 46 10.88 16.15 -13.10
C THR A 46 9.57 16.92 -13.28
N LEU A 47 9.18 17.23 -14.52
CA LEU A 47 7.90 17.90 -14.80
C LEU A 47 6.69 17.06 -14.39
N ILE A 48 6.70 15.75 -14.66
CA ILE A 48 5.63 14.84 -14.22
C ILE A 48 5.53 14.85 -12.70
N ILE A 49 6.64 14.73 -11.98
CA ILE A 49 6.65 14.76 -10.52
C ILE A 49 6.12 16.10 -10.00
N LEU A 50 6.64 17.23 -10.52
CA LEU A 50 6.18 18.56 -10.13
C LEU A 50 4.69 18.77 -10.42
N GLY A 51 4.21 18.33 -11.58
CA GLY A 51 2.80 18.43 -11.95
C GLY A 51 1.89 17.61 -11.03
N VAL A 52 2.30 16.38 -10.69
CA VAL A 52 1.57 15.55 -9.72
C VAL A 52 1.59 16.19 -8.33
N THR A 53 2.74 16.65 -7.87
CA THR A 53 2.86 17.33 -6.56
C THR A 53 1.99 18.59 -6.51
N ALA A 54 2.05 19.45 -7.52
CA ALA A 54 1.21 20.65 -7.60
C ALA A 54 -0.28 20.29 -7.59
N SER A 55 -0.69 19.26 -8.33
CA SER A 55 -2.08 18.78 -8.37
C SER A 55 -2.55 18.26 -7.01
N VAL A 56 -1.70 17.53 -6.29
CA VAL A 56 -2.00 17.05 -4.93
C VAL A 56 -2.14 18.22 -3.95
N VAL A 57 -1.23 19.18 -4.00
CA VAL A 57 -1.28 20.37 -3.13
C VAL A 57 -2.53 21.19 -3.41
N VAL A 58 -2.82 21.51 -4.67
CA VAL A 58 -4.04 22.24 -5.05
C VAL A 58 -5.28 21.45 -4.66
N GLY A 59 -5.29 20.14 -4.92
CA GLY A 59 -6.38 19.24 -4.53
C GLY A 59 -6.65 19.27 -3.03
N HIS A 60 -5.60 19.24 -2.19
CA HIS A 60 -5.72 19.36 -0.73
C HIS A 60 -6.43 20.66 -0.34
N PHE A 61 -6.00 21.80 -0.88
CA PHE A 61 -6.61 23.09 -0.57
C PHE A 61 -8.06 23.20 -1.08
N VAL A 62 -8.37 22.68 -2.26
CA VAL A 62 -9.74 22.66 -2.79
C VAL A 62 -10.65 21.75 -1.96
N LEU A 63 -10.15 20.59 -1.56
CA LEU A 63 -10.90 19.63 -0.73
C LEU A 63 -11.25 20.24 0.62
N TRP A 64 -10.26 20.77 1.32
CA TRP A 64 -10.45 21.37 2.63
C TRP A 64 -11.17 22.72 2.55
N GLY A 65 -10.82 23.58 1.60
CA GLY A 65 -11.37 24.93 1.49
C GLY A 65 -12.77 25.02 0.90
N SER A 66 -13.24 24.02 0.16
CA SER A 66 -14.53 24.08 -0.55
C SER A 66 -15.38 22.83 -0.40
N ILE A 67 -14.82 21.65 -0.68
CA ILE A 67 -15.62 20.41 -0.74
C ILE A 67 -16.07 19.97 0.65
N PHE A 68 -15.17 19.94 1.63
CA PHE A 68 -15.50 19.51 3.00
C PHE A 68 -16.47 20.44 3.73
N PRO A 69 -16.33 21.78 3.64
CA PRO A 69 -17.36 22.69 4.15
C PRO A 69 -18.74 22.42 3.55
N ALA A 70 -18.81 22.22 2.22
CA ALA A 70 -20.07 21.91 1.55
C ALA A 70 -20.65 20.55 1.97
N LEU A 71 -19.81 19.52 2.07
CA LEU A 71 -20.22 18.20 2.57
C LEU A 71 -20.68 18.28 4.02
N GLY A 72 -19.91 18.92 4.90
CA GLY A 72 -20.23 19.12 6.31
C GLY A 72 -21.55 19.86 6.50
N ALA A 73 -21.84 20.88 5.69
CA ALA A 73 -23.13 21.56 5.71
C ALA A 73 -24.29 20.66 5.26
N ALA A 74 -24.06 19.80 4.25
CA ALA A 74 -25.07 18.86 3.75
C ALA A 74 -25.37 17.72 4.74
N VAL A 75 -24.34 17.17 5.39
CA VAL A 75 -24.46 15.97 6.22
C VAL A 75 -24.51 16.24 7.73
N GLY A 76 -24.19 17.46 8.16
CA GLY A 76 -24.00 17.80 9.57
C GLY A 76 -25.24 17.69 10.46
N ARG A 77 -26.43 17.53 9.87
CA ARG A 77 -27.68 17.28 10.60
C ARG A 77 -27.85 15.82 11.02
N VAL A 78 -27.10 14.89 10.42
CA VAL A 78 -27.21 13.46 10.69
C VAL A 78 -25.85 12.93 11.12
N PRO A 79 -25.61 12.75 12.44
CA PRO A 79 -24.32 12.33 13.00
C PRO A 79 -23.69 11.14 12.28
N VAL A 80 -24.48 10.09 12.02
CA VAL A 80 -24.01 8.87 11.35
C VAL A 80 -23.52 9.16 9.94
N VAL A 81 -24.27 9.94 9.16
CA VAL A 81 -23.90 10.29 7.78
C VAL A 81 -22.67 11.18 7.77
N SER A 82 -22.54 12.08 8.75
CA SER A 82 -21.37 12.92 8.94
C SER A 82 -20.11 12.10 9.23
N THR A 83 -20.18 11.12 10.14
CA THR A 83 -19.05 10.21 10.41
C THR A 83 -18.68 9.37 9.20
N VAL A 84 -19.67 8.80 8.50
CA VAL A 84 -19.42 8.01 7.28
C VAL A 84 -18.73 8.85 6.21
N THR A 85 -19.16 10.12 6.05
CA THR A 85 -18.59 11.03 5.05
C THR A 85 -17.14 11.37 5.35
N GLY A 86 -16.80 11.64 6.62
CA GLY A 86 -15.41 11.86 7.03
C GLY A 86 -14.54 10.59 6.91
N TRP A 87 -15.11 9.42 7.23
CA TRP A 87 -14.43 8.12 7.17
C TRP A 87 -14.15 7.67 5.73
N LEU A 88 -15.03 8.00 4.79
CA LEU A 88 -15.06 7.51 3.41
C LEU A 88 -13.68 7.53 2.74
N PHE A 89 -12.88 8.57 3.00
CA PHE A 89 -11.58 8.75 2.36
C PHE A 89 -10.51 7.79 2.87
N GLY A 90 -10.35 7.67 4.19
CA GLY A 90 -9.42 6.72 4.79
C GLY A 90 -9.90 5.27 4.67
N GLY A 91 -11.16 5.02 5.04
CA GLY A 91 -11.78 3.70 4.99
C GLY A 91 -11.96 3.18 3.57
N GLY A 92 -12.35 4.03 2.63
CA GLY A 92 -12.51 3.69 1.21
C GLY A 92 -11.21 3.21 0.57
N ALA A 93 -10.05 3.74 0.98
CA ALA A 93 -8.76 3.22 0.54
C ALA A 93 -8.51 1.78 1.00
N PHE A 94 -8.83 1.45 2.25
CA PHE A 94 -8.74 0.07 2.74
C PHE A 94 -9.74 -0.86 2.07
N VAL A 95 -10.97 -0.41 1.86
CA VAL A 95 -11.98 -1.19 1.12
C VAL A 95 -11.51 -1.44 -0.31
N ALA A 96 -10.98 -0.44 -1.01
CA ALA A 96 -10.51 -0.59 -2.38
C ALA A 96 -9.36 -1.61 -2.49
N TRP A 97 -8.38 -1.57 -1.58
CA TRP A 97 -7.35 -2.61 -1.52
C TRP A 97 -7.90 -3.98 -1.11
N GLY A 98 -8.91 -4.01 -0.25
CA GLY A 98 -9.65 -5.22 0.10
C GLY A 98 -10.32 -5.87 -1.11
N VAL A 99 -10.99 -5.07 -1.95
CA VAL A 99 -11.62 -5.53 -3.19
C VAL A 99 -10.58 -6.04 -4.19
N VAL A 100 -9.44 -5.36 -4.34
CA VAL A 100 -8.33 -5.85 -5.19
C VAL A 100 -7.86 -7.23 -4.72
N ALA A 101 -7.65 -7.40 -3.42
CA ALA A 101 -7.14 -8.66 -2.86
C ALA A 101 -8.17 -9.79 -2.94
N ILE A 102 -9.45 -9.52 -2.68
CA ILE A 102 -10.54 -10.52 -2.82
C ILE A 102 -10.65 -11.04 -4.25
N ASN A 103 -10.47 -10.16 -5.25
CA ASN A 103 -10.66 -10.50 -6.66
C ASN A 103 -9.36 -10.88 -7.38
N HIS A 104 -8.22 -10.91 -6.68
CA HIS A 104 -6.91 -11.09 -7.31
C HIS A 104 -6.80 -12.41 -8.10
N ASP A 105 -7.38 -13.48 -7.56
CA ASP A 105 -7.24 -14.84 -8.12
C ASP A 105 -8.45 -15.26 -8.98
N THR A 106 -9.53 -14.47 -8.97
CA THR A 106 -10.81 -14.80 -9.65
C THR A 106 -11.15 -13.89 -10.82
N ALA A 107 -10.66 -12.65 -10.82
CA ALA A 107 -10.95 -11.70 -11.88
C ALA A 107 -9.91 -11.76 -13.00
N GLU A 108 -10.30 -11.28 -14.19
CA GLU A 108 -9.38 -11.14 -15.32
C GLU A 108 -8.22 -10.17 -14.99
N PRO A 109 -7.01 -10.40 -15.53
CA PRO A 109 -5.83 -9.55 -15.23
C PRO A 109 -6.04 -8.06 -15.52
N GLU A 110 -6.84 -7.74 -16.55
CA GLU A 110 -7.17 -6.36 -16.89
C GLU A 110 -8.07 -5.73 -15.83
N ALA A 111 -9.06 -6.46 -15.33
CA ALA A 111 -9.94 -6.01 -14.25
C ALA A 111 -9.15 -5.77 -12.95
N VAL A 112 -8.23 -6.68 -12.59
CA VAL A 112 -7.35 -6.50 -11.42
C VAL A 112 -6.49 -5.24 -11.57
N THR A 113 -5.99 -4.97 -12.78
CA THR A 113 -5.20 -3.75 -13.05
C THR A 113 -6.04 -2.48 -12.86
N ARG A 114 -7.29 -2.47 -13.35
CA ARG A 114 -8.21 -1.34 -13.14
C ARG A 114 -8.55 -1.14 -11.66
N LEU A 115 -8.85 -2.22 -10.94
CA LEU A 115 -9.11 -2.18 -9.49
C LEU A 115 -7.89 -1.64 -8.73
N ARG A 116 -6.67 -2.05 -9.11
CA ARG A 116 -5.43 -1.56 -8.51
C ARG A 116 -5.22 -0.07 -8.76
N THR A 117 -5.55 0.42 -9.96
CA THR A 117 -5.53 1.86 -10.24
C THR A 117 -6.49 2.61 -9.32
N VAL A 118 -7.72 2.11 -9.17
CA VAL A 118 -8.71 2.70 -8.26
C VAL A 118 -8.20 2.71 -6.81
N ALA A 119 -7.63 1.60 -6.34
CA ALA A 119 -7.06 1.52 -4.99
C ALA A 119 -5.93 2.52 -4.77
N TRP A 120 -5.04 2.70 -5.75
CA TRP A 120 -3.99 3.72 -5.69
C TRP A 120 -4.53 5.15 -5.67
N VAL A 121 -5.56 5.44 -6.45
CA VAL A 121 -6.24 6.75 -6.44
C VAL A 121 -6.82 7.03 -5.06
N TRP A 122 -7.54 6.06 -4.48
CA TRP A 122 -8.07 6.18 -3.12
C TRP A 122 -6.97 6.36 -2.07
N SER A 123 -5.85 5.64 -2.17
CA SER A 123 -4.71 5.83 -1.26
C SER A 123 -4.11 7.23 -1.37
N ALA A 124 -3.94 7.75 -2.58
CA ALA A 124 -3.43 9.11 -2.78
C ALA A 124 -4.38 10.16 -2.18
N VAL A 125 -5.69 9.98 -2.38
CA VAL A 125 -6.72 10.83 -1.77
C VAL A 125 -6.68 10.75 -0.24
N ALA A 126 -6.60 9.54 0.33
CA ALA A 126 -6.53 9.34 1.78
C ALA A 126 -5.31 10.02 2.41
N VAL A 127 -4.13 9.90 1.78
CA VAL A 127 -2.90 10.57 2.24
C VAL A 127 -3.02 12.08 2.09
N GLY A 128 -3.54 12.56 0.96
CA GLY A 128 -3.77 13.97 0.71
C GLY A 128 -4.79 14.60 1.67
N LEU A 129 -5.65 13.80 2.30
CA LEU A 129 -6.65 14.25 3.26
C LEU A 129 -6.21 14.18 4.71
N PHE A 130 -4.93 13.89 4.96
CA PHE A 130 -4.40 13.96 6.31
C PHE A 130 -4.60 15.38 6.87
N PRO A 131 -5.26 15.54 8.03
CA PRO A 131 -5.57 16.86 8.56
C PRO A 131 -4.28 17.59 8.92
N THR A 132 -4.11 18.79 8.36
CA THR A 132 -2.97 19.68 8.60
C THR A 132 -3.39 20.90 9.43
N GLY A 133 -2.45 21.77 9.82
CA GLY A 133 -2.79 23.01 10.53
C GLY A 133 -3.80 23.91 9.81
N TYR A 134 -3.85 23.85 8.46
CA TYR A 134 -4.87 24.54 7.66
C TYR A 134 -6.27 23.96 7.87
N ALA A 135 -6.37 22.64 7.99
CA ALA A 135 -7.64 21.93 8.18
C ALA A 135 -8.32 22.32 9.50
N ASN A 136 -7.53 22.59 10.55
CA ASN A 136 -8.02 22.97 11.88
C ASN A 136 -8.76 24.31 11.91
N GLY A 137 -8.59 25.17 10.90
CA GLY A 137 -9.31 26.45 10.77
C GLY A 137 -10.73 26.30 10.22
N ILE A 138 -11.14 25.10 9.81
CA ILE A 138 -12.42 24.86 9.15
C ILE A 138 -13.43 24.34 10.16
N SER A 139 -14.58 25.01 10.24
CA SER A 139 -15.71 24.56 11.04
C SER A 139 -16.45 23.43 10.33
N LEU A 140 -16.31 22.21 10.84
CA LEU A 140 -17.07 21.03 10.42
C LEU A 140 -17.74 20.40 11.64
N PRO A 141 -18.85 19.64 11.44
CA PRO A 141 -19.46 18.89 12.52
C PRO A 141 -18.45 17.97 13.22
N VAL A 142 -18.58 17.84 14.54
CA VAL A 142 -17.70 17.00 15.35
C VAL A 142 -17.69 15.55 14.83
N ASP A 143 -18.85 15.00 14.47
CA ASP A 143 -18.95 13.66 13.89
C ASP A 143 -18.22 13.52 12.55
N PHE A 144 -18.11 14.60 11.75
CA PHE A 144 -17.32 14.61 10.51
C PHE A 144 -15.84 14.45 10.82
N TRP A 145 -15.35 15.27 11.76
CA TRP A 145 -13.98 15.19 12.25
C TRP A 145 -13.65 13.82 12.82
N ALA A 146 -14.57 13.21 13.57
CA ALA A 146 -14.43 11.85 14.08
C ALA A 146 -14.12 10.84 12.97
N GLY A 147 -14.88 10.91 11.87
CA GLY A 147 -14.66 10.06 10.69
C GLY A 147 -13.31 10.33 10.03
N VAL A 148 -12.96 11.60 9.83
CA VAL A 148 -11.69 12.01 9.21
C VAL A 148 -10.50 11.51 10.02
N TYR A 149 -10.50 11.75 11.34
CA TYR A 149 -9.42 11.32 12.23
C TYR A 149 -9.32 9.80 12.30
N ALA A 150 -10.44 9.08 12.41
CA ALA A 150 -10.41 7.63 12.41
C ALA A 150 -9.81 7.07 11.10
N GLY A 151 -10.17 7.65 9.95
CA GLY A 151 -9.56 7.32 8.66
C GLY A 151 -8.06 7.63 8.62
N ALA A 152 -7.66 8.84 9.01
CA ALA A 152 -6.29 9.31 8.95
C ALA A 152 -5.35 8.53 9.89
N TYR A 153 -5.76 8.34 11.16
CA TYR A 153 -5.01 7.53 12.12
C TYR A 153 -5.00 6.06 11.72
N GLY A 154 -6.09 5.54 11.15
CA GLY A 154 -6.12 4.18 10.60
C GLY A 154 -5.11 3.96 9.48
N VAL A 155 -4.93 4.94 8.59
CA VAL A 155 -3.88 4.90 7.56
C VAL A 155 -2.48 4.87 8.19
N ILE A 156 -2.20 5.73 9.18
CA ILE A 156 -0.90 5.74 9.88
C ILE A 156 -0.63 4.44 10.64
N LEU A 157 -1.63 3.92 11.34
CA LEU A 157 -1.48 2.74 12.18
C LEU A 157 -1.52 1.44 11.39
N SER A 158 -1.86 1.48 10.10
CA SER A 158 -1.96 0.29 9.25
C SER A 158 -0.71 -0.59 9.20
N PRO A 159 0.54 -0.09 9.17
CA PRO A 159 1.72 -0.95 9.21
C PRO A 159 1.82 -1.72 10.53
N VAL A 160 1.44 -1.08 11.65
CA VAL A 160 1.41 -1.70 12.97
C VAL A 160 0.29 -2.72 13.05
N ALA A 161 -0.91 -2.39 12.56
CA ALA A 161 -2.04 -3.30 12.51
C ALA A 161 -1.71 -4.55 11.67
N LEU A 162 -1.08 -4.38 10.51
CA LEU A 162 -0.62 -5.49 9.67
C LEU A 162 0.45 -6.33 10.37
N ALA A 163 1.39 -5.71 11.10
CA ALA A 163 2.37 -6.44 11.89
C ALA A 163 1.71 -7.29 12.99
N VAL A 164 0.72 -6.73 13.71
CA VAL A 164 -0.04 -7.46 14.75
C VAL A 164 -0.81 -8.63 14.15
N VAL A 165 -1.49 -8.43 13.01
CA VAL A 165 -2.22 -9.49 12.30
C VAL A 165 -1.26 -10.58 11.83
N ALA A 166 -0.12 -10.22 11.25
CA ALA A 166 0.90 -11.18 10.82
C ALA A 166 1.47 -11.98 12.00
N LEU A 167 1.73 -11.31 13.13
CA LEU A 167 2.25 -11.95 14.34
C LEU A 167 1.21 -12.90 14.95
N GLY A 168 -0.06 -12.48 14.98
CA GLY A 168 -1.19 -13.30 15.44
C GLY A 168 -1.40 -14.52 14.56
N TRP A 169 -1.35 -14.36 13.23
CA TRP A 169 -1.41 -15.47 12.28
C TRP A 169 -0.26 -16.46 12.47
N TRP A 170 0.97 -15.94 12.63
CA TRP A 170 2.14 -16.78 12.89
C TRP A 170 2.01 -17.57 14.20
N LEU A 171 1.54 -16.95 15.28
CA LEU A 171 1.34 -17.63 16.57
C LEU A 171 0.22 -18.67 16.50
N LEU A 172 -0.96 -18.29 16.01
CA LEU A 172 -2.16 -19.13 16.06
C LEU A 172 -2.16 -20.23 14.98
N VAL A 173 -1.76 -19.91 13.76
CA VAL A 173 -1.88 -20.82 12.62
C VAL A 173 -0.61 -21.64 12.43
N ASN A 174 0.56 -20.98 12.40
CA ASN A 174 1.81 -21.68 12.16
C ASN A 174 2.30 -22.42 13.41
N LYS A 175 2.24 -21.78 14.60
CA LYS A 175 2.82 -22.35 15.82
C LYS A 175 1.86 -23.26 16.59
N LEU A 176 0.59 -22.87 16.72
CA LEU A 176 -0.40 -23.63 17.52
C LEU A 176 -1.17 -24.67 16.68
N ALA A 177 -1.60 -24.33 15.48
CA ALA A 177 -2.33 -25.26 14.60
C ALA A 177 -1.43 -26.08 13.66
N GLY A 178 -0.12 -25.83 13.64
CA GLY A 178 0.85 -26.55 12.81
C GLY A 178 0.68 -26.38 11.29
N HIS A 179 -0.18 -25.45 10.85
CA HIS A 179 -0.48 -25.22 9.43
C HIS A 179 0.48 -24.18 8.87
N LYS A 180 1.36 -24.56 7.94
CA LYS A 180 2.31 -23.65 7.27
C LYS A 180 1.72 -22.96 6.02
N LYS A 181 0.44 -22.59 6.05
CA LYS A 181 -0.20 -21.91 4.91
C LYS A 181 -0.18 -20.41 5.13
N GLU A 182 0.34 -19.70 4.12
CA GLU A 182 0.21 -18.26 4.03
C GLU A 182 -1.27 -17.87 3.88
N PRO A 183 -1.68 -16.70 4.40
CA PRO A 183 -3.04 -16.22 4.22
C PRO A 183 -3.33 -16.01 2.74
N THR A 184 -4.50 -16.47 2.28
CA THR A 184 -4.93 -16.27 0.89
C THR A 184 -5.19 -14.79 0.63
N ASN A 185 -5.07 -14.36 -0.64
CA ASN A 185 -5.39 -12.98 -1.04
C ASN A 185 -6.82 -12.59 -0.62
N GLN A 186 -7.75 -13.54 -0.68
CA GLN A 186 -9.12 -13.37 -0.22
C GLN A 186 -9.21 -13.08 1.28
N ALA A 187 -8.45 -13.79 2.11
CA ALA A 187 -8.41 -13.53 3.55
C ALA A 187 -7.83 -12.15 3.87
N VAL A 188 -6.72 -11.78 3.19
CA VAL A 188 -6.13 -10.44 3.31
C VAL A 188 -7.13 -9.36 2.93
N GLY A 189 -7.88 -9.57 1.85
CA GLY A 189 -8.86 -8.58 1.41
C GLY A 189 -10.01 -8.38 2.39
N TRP A 190 -10.55 -9.45 2.97
CA TRP A 190 -11.55 -9.33 4.04
C TRP A 190 -11.01 -8.69 5.31
N ILE A 191 -9.73 -8.91 5.65
CA ILE A 191 -9.08 -8.20 6.76
C ILE A 191 -9.04 -6.69 6.48
N CYS A 192 -8.72 -6.27 5.25
CA CYS A 192 -8.75 -4.86 4.88
C CYS A 192 -10.16 -4.25 4.98
N VAL A 193 -11.19 -4.96 4.50
CA VAL A 193 -12.59 -4.49 4.62
C VAL A 193 -13.04 -4.44 6.08
N GLY A 194 -12.72 -5.47 6.86
CA GLY A 194 -13.01 -5.51 8.30
C GLY A 194 -12.31 -4.40 9.08
N TYR A 195 -11.04 -4.13 8.76
CA TYR A 195 -10.29 -3.02 9.34
C TYR A 195 -10.94 -1.67 9.01
N ALA A 196 -11.36 -1.47 7.76
CA ALA A 196 -12.07 -0.27 7.36
C ALA A 196 -13.36 -0.09 8.19
N ALA A 197 -14.14 -1.14 8.36
CA ALA A 197 -15.34 -1.11 9.19
C ALA A 197 -15.03 -0.82 10.67
N LEU A 198 -13.95 -1.38 11.22
CA LEU A 198 -13.49 -1.08 12.58
C LEU A 198 -13.12 0.40 12.75
N LEU A 199 -12.47 1.01 11.75
CA LEU A 199 -12.19 2.46 11.77
C LEU A 199 -13.47 3.29 11.77
N LEU A 200 -14.53 2.85 11.06
CA LEU A 200 -15.81 3.55 11.07
C LEU A 200 -16.46 3.50 12.46
N VAL A 201 -16.47 2.30 13.07
CA VAL A 201 -16.97 2.10 14.44
C VAL A 201 -16.17 2.96 15.42
N TRP A 202 -14.85 2.94 15.31
CA TRP A 202 -13.97 3.74 16.17
C TRP A 202 -14.20 5.24 16.02
N GLY A 203 -14.37 5.74 14.79
CA GLY A 203 -14.74 7.14 14.54
C GLY A 203 -16.09 7.50 15.14
N SER A 204 -17.07 6.60 15.10
CA SER A 204 -18.40 6.84 15.70
C SER A 204 -18.39 6.88 17.23
N THR A 205 -17.37 6.29 17.88
CA THR A 205 -17.25 6.20 19.34
C THR A 205 -16.27 7.20 19.94
N LEU A 206 -15.22 7.59 19.21
CA LEU A 206 -14.09 8.42 19.69
C LEU A 206 -14.46 9.80 20.26
N LEU A 207 -15.53 10.42 19.75
CA LEU A 207 -15.94 11.77 20.16
C LEU A 207 -17.24 11.78 20.99
N ARG A 208 -17.71 10.60 21.41
CA ARG A 208 -18.90 10.44 22.28
C ARG A 208 -18.54 10.01 23.71
N MET A 209 -17.24 9.91 24.01
CA MET A 209 -16.68 9.76 25.36
C MET A 209 -16.00 11.08 25.75
#